data_AF-A0A225W076-F1
#
_entry.id   AF-A0A225W076-F1
#
_cell.length_a   1.000
_cell.length_b   1.000
_cell.length_c   1.000
_cell.angle_alpha   90.00
_cell.angle_beta   90.00
_cell.angle_gamma   90.00
#
_symmetry.space_group_name_H-M   'P 1'
#
loop_
_entity.id
_entity.type
_entity.pdbx_description
1 polymer ?
#
loop_
_entity_poly.entity_id
_entity_poly.type
_entity_poly.pdbx_seq_one_letter_code
_entity_poly.pdbx_strand_id
1 'polypeptide(L)'
;MFDGFGTLVKPFTKIKSTFQGAAVTKLAKNYDLTGAFKYLKLDKFKSVESLHLKDVDKLFASKKFNLWSAYLPRWNKQHSNEPYSVAKMFSQELGATKALDVFAVASTSKNPKVVQMGNNFQGQLLREFSRAGDDFDRIALQLGEGKAGNMFYNAIKSTSDSDSRLGERYAAKLLTKWATEGKNHDDVVKMVPSLGDSYTNMLLSLAIRANGRANDEAKIAAAAKKAVAAATPV
;
A
#
# COMPACT_ATOMS: atom_id res chain seq x y z
N MET A 1 9.83 12.92 16.74
CA MET A 1 9.92 14.00 15.73
C MET A 1 9.31 13.49 14.45
N PHE A 2 8.17 14.05 14.02
CA PHE A 2 7.45 13.65 12.81
C PHE A 2 7.62 14.73 11.72
N ASP A 3 8.78 14.76 11.09
CA ASP A 3 9.01 15.55 9.89
C ASP A 3 8.72 14.69 8.65
N GLY A 4 7.47 14.74 8.18
CA GLY A 4 7.06 13.95 7.01
C GLY A 4 5.79 14.41 6.28
N PHE A 5 5.17 15.53 6.69
CA PHE A 5 3.94 16.04 6.04
C PHE A 5 4.19 17.22 5.08
N GLY A 6 5.44 17.60 4.83
CA GLY A 6 5.79 18.89 4.23
C GLY A 6 5.77 19.00 2.70
N THR A 7 5.88 17.91 1.93
CA THR A 7 6.20 18.05 0.50
C THR A 7 5.41 17.08 -0.38
N LEU A 8 4.17 17.46 -0.75
CA LEU A 8 3.54 17.01 -2.01
C LEU A 8 2.21 17.75 -2.31
N VAL A 9 2.22 19.09 -2.32
CA VAL A 9 1.26 19.89 -3.10
C VAL A 9 2.00 21.11 -3.63
N LYS A 10 2.44 21.09 -4.89
CA LYS A 10 2.80 22.34 -5.57
C LYS A 10 1.51 23.18 -5.67
N PRO A 11 1.53 24.47 -5.29
CA PRO A 11 0.33 25.30 -5.25
C PRO A 11 -0.20 25.46 -6.67
N PHE A 12 -1.38 24.89 -6.94
CA PHE A 12 -2.12 25.17 -8.15
C PHE A 12 -2.41 26.67 -8.25
N THR A 13 -2.27 27.15 -9.47
CA THR A 13 -2.50 28.51 -9.97
C THR A 13 -3.72 29.20 -9.34
N LYS A 14 -3.51 30.44 -8.92
CA LYS A 14 -4.28 31.29 -7.99
C LYS A 14 -5.72 31.72 -8.41
N ILE A 15 -6.44 31.04 -9.30
CA ILE A 15 -7.71 31.57 -9.88
C ILE A 15 -8.97 30.72 -9.57
N LYS A 16 -8.97 29.83 -8.56
CA LYS A 16 -10.21 29.14 -8.09
C LYS A 16 -10.40 29.06 -6.56
N SER A 17 -9.53 29.70 -5.77
CA SER A 17 -9.49 29.50 -4.32
C SER A 17 -10.68 30.09 -3.56
N THR A 18 -11.26 31.21 -4.02
CA THR A 18 -12.35 31.89 -3.32
C THR A 18 -13.68 31.13 -3.40
N PHE A 19 -14.04 30.59 -4.56
CA PHE A 19 -15.31 29.88 -4.76
C PHE A 19 -15.33 28.52 -4.06
N GLN A 20 -14.21 27.79 -4.08
CA GLN A 20 -14.07 26.55 -3.30
C GLN A 20 -14.06 26.83 -1.79
N GLY A 21 -13.48 27.95 -1.34
CA GLY A 21 -13.47 28.34 0.07
C GLY A 21 -14.87 28.51 0.66
N ALA A 22 -15.78 29.19 -0.05
CA ALA A 22 -17.17 29.37 0.39
C ALA A 22 -17.93 28.05 0.43
N ALA A 23 -17.80 27.22 -0.61
CA ALA A 23 -18.46 25.91 -0.68
C ALA A 23 -17.95 24.95 0.42
N VAL A 24 -16.65 24.89 0.66
CA VAL A 24 -16.05 24.09 1.75
C VAL A 24 -16.53 24.60 3.11
N THR A 25 -16.61 25.92 3.31
CA THR A 25 -17.10 26.49 4.56
C THR A 25 -18.57 26.16 4.81
N LYS A 26 -19.41 26.25 3.78
CA LYS A 26 -20.81 25.85 3.87
C LYS A 26 -20.96 24.35 4.18
N LEU A 27 -20.15 23.50 3.56
CA LEU A 27 -20.13 22.07 3.82
C LEU A 27 -19.74 21.77 5.28
N ALA A 28 -18.64 22.37 5.75
CA ALA A 28 -18.11 22.21 7.10
C ALA A 28 -19.02 22.77 8.21
N LYS A 29 -19.89 23.72 7.89
CA LYS A 29 -20.88 24.25 8.84
C LYS A 29 -22.03 23.27 9.09
N ASN A 30 -22.36 22.45 8.09
CA ASN A 30 -23.56 21.62 8.10
C ASN A 30 -23.26 20.15 8.36
N TYR A 31 -22.03 19.70 8.12
CA TYR A 31 -21.64 18.30 8.21
C TYR A 31 -20.22 18.18 8.76
N ASP A 32 -19.98 17.15 9.56
CA ASP A 32 -18.63 16.66 9.82
C ASP A 32 -18.04 15.98 8.57
N LEU A 33 -16.79 15.51 8.66
CA LEU A 33 -16.10 14.95 7.50
C LEU A 33 -16.81 13.72 6.91
N THR A 34 -17.33 12.84 7.77
CA THR A 34 -18.04 11.61 7.41
C THR A 34 -19.44 11.92 6.87
N GLY A 35 -20.19 12.79 7.54
CA GLY A 35 -21.49 13.27 7.08
C GLY A 35 -21.39 13.95 5.71
N ALA A 36 -20.34 14.75 5.49
CA ALA A 36 -20.07 15.36 4.20
C ALA A 36 -19.79 14.32 3.10
N PHE A 37 -19.05 13.26 3.42
CA PHE A 37 -18.77 12.14 2.50
C PHE A 37 -20.07 11.47 2.01
N LYS A 38 -20.98 11.17 2.96
CA LYS A 38 -22.30 10.56 2.71
C LYS A 38 -23.24 11.50 1.98
N TYR A 39 -23.33 12.77 2.42
CA TYR A 39 -24.17 13.79 1.77
C TYR A 39 -23.79 13.97 0.29
N LEU A 40 -22.50 13.90 -0.03
CA LEU A 40 -21.99 13.98 -1.39
C LEU A 40 -22.10 12.66 -2.17
N LYS A 41 -22.61 11.59 -1.54
CA LYS A 41 -22.79 10.24 -2.10
C LYS A 41 -21.47 9.64 -2.61
N LEU A 42 -20.38 9.86 -1.86
CA LEU A 42 -19.07 9.30 -2.19
C LEU A 42 -18.93 7.84 -1.73
N ASP A 43 -19.84 7.39 -0.87
CA ASP A 43 -20.02 6.02 -0.37
C ASP A 43 -20.84 5.13 -1.33
N LYS A 44 -21.19 5.62 -2.53
CA LYS A 44 -22.05 4.93 -3.50
C LYS A 44 -21.61 3.51 -3.89
N PHE A 45 -20.37 3.14 -3.61
CA PHE A 45 -19.81 1.81 -3.91
C PHE A 45 -20.05 0.77 -2.82
N LYS A 46 -20.63 1.16 -1.68
CA LYS A 46 -20.87 0.28 -0.53
C LYS A 46 -21.71 -0.94 -0.90
N SER A 47 -22.75 -0.73 -1.70
CA SER A 47 -23.71 -1.78 -2.10
C SER A 47 -23.53 -2.23 -3.56
N VAL A 48 -22.43 -1.84 -4.22
CA VAL A 48 -22.18 -2.20 -5.61
C VAL A 48 -21.40 -3.52 -5.64
N GLU A 49 -21.96 -4.55 -6.26
CA GLU A 49 -21.29 -5.86 -6.38
C GLU A 49 -20.04 -5.77 -7.27
N SER A 50 -20.17 -5.16 -8.45
CA SER A 50 -19.09 -5.05 -9.45
C SER A 50 -18.66 -3.61 -9.70
N LEU A 51 -17.38 -3.33 -9.52
CA LEU A 51 -16.81 -1.99 -9.74
C LEU A 51 -16.43 -1.83 -11.22
N HIS A 52 -17.01 -0.83 -11.88
CA HIS A 52 -16.61 -0.45 -13.23
C HIS A 52 -15.65 0.73 -13.22
N LEU A 53 -14.60 0.66 -14.04
CA LEU A 53 -13.60 1.73 -14.18
C LEU A 53 -14.24 3.09 -14.48
N LYS A 54 -15.23 3.14 -15.37
CA LYS A 54 -15.95 4.38 -15.70
C LYS A 54 -16.59 5.03 -14.47
N ASP A 55 -17.06 4.26 -13.50
CA ASP A 55 -17.73 4.81 -12.32
C ASP A 55 -16.74 5.31 -11.27
N VAL A 56 -15.60 4.63 -11.16
CA VAL A 56 -14.46 5.03 -10.31
C VAL A 56 -13.81 6.30 -10.85
N ASP A 57 -13.60 6.38 -12.17
CA ASP A 57 -13.13 7.60 -12.84
C ASP A 57 -14.07 8.76 -12.58
N LYS A 58 -15.38 8.55 -12.79
CA LYS A 58 -16.40 9.57 -12.51
C LYS A 58 -16.36 10.01 -11.06
N LEU A 59 -16.15 9.10 -10.10
CA LEU A 59 -16.04 9.45 -8.68
C LEU A 59 -14.86 10.40 -8.45
N PHE A 60 -13.64 9.96 -8.76
CA PHE A 60 -12.42 10.70 -8.43
C PHE A 60 -12.22 11.97 -9.27
N ALA A 61 -12.79 12.02 -10.47
CA ALA A 61 -12.82 13.23 -11.28
C ALA A 61 -13.98 14.19 -10.90
N SER A 62 -14.92 13.78 -10.04
CA SER A 62 -16.12 14.57 -9.77
C SER A 62 -15.82 15.87 -9.00
N LYS A 63 -16.63 16.90 -9.25
CA LYS A 63 -16.64 18.12 -8.43
C LYS A 63 -16.95 17.83 -6.95
N LYS A 64 -17.76 16.80 -6.68
CA LYS A 64 -18.13 16.37 -5.32
C LYS A 64 -16.94 15.81 -4.55
N PHE A 65 -16.19 14.90 -5.15
CA PHE A 65 -14.97 14.37 -4.55
C PHE A 65 -13.96 15.50 -4.30
N ASN A 66 -13.72 16.37 -5.30
CA ASN A 66 -12.81 17.50 -5.15
C ASN A 66 -13.23 18.45 -4.00
N LEU A 67 -14.54 18.68 -3.83
CA LEU A 67 -15.07 19.51 -2.74
C LEU A 67 -14.82 18.85 -1.37
N TRP A 68 -15.13 17.56 -1.23
CA TRP A 68 -14.88 16.82 0.01
C TRP A 68 -13.38 16.70 0.32
N SER A 69 -12.54 16.37 -0.67
CA SER A 69 -11.09 16.26 -0.48
C SER A 69 -10.45 17.61 -0.12
N ALA A 70 -11.03 18.73 -0.54
CA ALA A 70 -10.59 20.06 -0.13
C ALA A 70 -11.03 20.40 1.31
N TYR A 71 -12.09 19.78 1.82
CA TYR A 71 -12.50 19.90 3.21
C TYR A 71 -11.57 19.13 4.16
N LEU A 72 -11.07 17.97 3.73
CA LEU A 72 -10.22 17.09 4.53
C LEU A 72 -9.03 17.80 5.23
N PRO A 73 -8.17 18.61 4.56
CA PRO A 73 -7.09 19.32 5.24
C PRO A 73 -7.55 20.29 6.33
N ARG A 74 -8.71 20.96 6.13
CA ARG A 74 -9.28 21.86 7.14
C ARG A 74 -9.74 21.08 8.36
N TRP A 75 -10.41 19.95 8.15
CA TRP A 75 -10.84 19.08 9.23
C TRP A 75 -9.63 18.52 10.01
N ASN A 76 -8.59 18.05 9.31
CA ASN A 76 -7.36 17.52 9.93
C ASN A 76 -6.60 18.58 10.75
N LYS A 77 -6.60 19.85 10.33
CA LYS A 77 -6.00 20.95 11.11
C LYS A 77 -6.72 21.16 12.46
N GLN A 78 -8.02 20.88 12.51
CA GLN A 78 -8.82 20.98 13.73
C GLN A 78 -8.74 19.72 14.60
N HIS A 79 -8.30 18.59 14.03
CA HIS A 79 -8.23 17.28 14.67
C HIS A 79 -6.84 16.67 14.47
N SER A 80 -5.81 17.40 14.91
CA SER A 80 -4.40 17.05 14.64
C SER A 80 -3.94 15.74 15.26
N ASN A 81 -4.60 15.29 16.33
CA ASN A 81 -4.22 14.08 17.07
C ASN A 81 -4.56 12.81 16.31
N GLU A 82 -5.58 12.84 15.46
CA GLU A 82 -6.03 11.69 14.68
C GLU A 82 -6.47 12.11 13.27
N PRO A 83 -5.52 12.51 12.42
CA PRO A 83 -5.85 13.00 11.09
C PRO A 83 -6.46 11.89 10.24
N TYR A 84 -7.44 12.26 9.43
CA TYR A 84 -8.02 11.38 8.42
C TYR A 84 -7.20 11.39 7.13
N SER A 85 -7.07 10.22 6.53
CA SER A 85 -6.63 10.04 5.15
C SER A 85 -7.83 9.68 4.26
N VAL A 86 -7.66 9.77 2.93
CA VAL A 86 -8.72 9.31 2.01
C VAL A 86 -8.93 7.81 2.17
N ALA A 87 -7.84 7.05 2.31
CA ALA A 87 -7.91 5.61 2.55
C ALA A 87 -8.66 5.28 3.85
N LYS A 88 -8.38 5.99 4.94
CA LYS A 88 -9.09 5.80 6.23
C LYS A 88 -10.59 6.02 6.07
N MET A 89 -11.01 7.10 5.41
CA MET A 89 -12.44 7.37 5.18
C MET A 89 -13.11 6.26 4.36
N PHE A 90 -12.52 5.90 3.21
CA PHE A 90 -13.09 4.86 2.35
C PHE A 90 -13.11 3.50 3.05
N SER A 91 -12.07 3.15 3.81
CA SER A 91 -12.02 1.90 4.57
C SER A 91 -13.09 1.84 5.66
N GLN A 92 -13.36 2.95 6.37
CA GLN A 92 -14.42 3.01 7.37
C GLN A 92 -15.82 2.91 6.74
N GLU A 93 -16.03 3.54 5.59
CA GLU A 93 -17.37 3.61 4.99
C GLU A 93 -17.72 2.42 4.08
N LEU A 94 -16.73 1.84 3.41
CA LEU A 94 -16.88 0.75 2.44
C LEU A 94 -16.36 -0.60 2.95
N GLY A 95 -15.52 -0.60 4.00
CA GLY A 95 -14.68 -1.73 4.36
C GLY A 95 -13.35 -1.73 3.58
N ALA A 96 -12.28 -2.22 4.22
CA ALA A 96 -10.93 -2.15 3.68
C ALA A 96 -10.79 -2.85 2.31
N THR A 97 -11.40 -4.01 2.15
CA THR A 97 -11.38 -4.79 0.89
C THR A 97 -12.02 -4.02 -0.26
N LYS A 98 -13.21 -3.46 -0.05
CA LYS A 98 -13.89 -2.68 -1.11
C LYS A 98 -13.16 -1.36 -1.38
N ALA A 99 -12.61 -0.71 -0.36
CA ALA A 99 -11.77 0.48 -0.52
C ALA A 99 -10.55 0.18 -1.40
N LEU A 100 -9.84 -0.91 -1.12
CA LEU A 100 -8.72 -1.37 -1.94
C LEU A 100 -9.15 -1.64 -3.39
N ASP A 101 -10.28 -2.32 -3.60
CA ASP A 101 -10.79 -2.59 -4.95
C ASP A 101 -11.05 -1.29 -5.73
N VAL A 102 -11.65 -0.28 -5.09
CA VAL A 102 -11.86 1.05 -5.70
C VAL A 102 -10.53 1.70 -6.06
N PHE A 103 -9.51 1.63 -5.20
CA PHE A 103 -8.20 2.23 -5.47
C PHE A 103 -7.40 1.46 -6.53
N ALA A 104 -7.51 0.13 -6.55
CA ALA A 104 -6.91 -0.72 -7.57
C ALA A 104 -7.53 -0.44 -8.94
N VAL A 105 -8.86 -0.32 -9.03
CA VAL A 105 -9.51 0.11 -10.27
C VAL A 105 -9.06 1.51 -10.69
N ALA A 106 -8.95 2.47 -9.76
CA ALA A 106 -8.44 3.81 -10.08
C ALA A 106 -7.01 3.79 -10.65
N SER A 107 -6.15 2.88 -10.18
CA SER A 107 -4.76 2.77 -10.64
C SER A 107 -4.62 2.33 -12.11
N THR A 108 -5.68 1.78 -12.72
CA THR A 108 -5.69 1.36 -14.13
C THR A 108 -6.38 2.36 -15.06
N SER A 109 -6.76 3.53 -14.53
CA SER A 109 -7.42 4.58 -15.28
C SER A 109 -6.59 5.11 -16.45
N LYS A 110 -7.27 5.58 -17.50
CA LYS A 110 -6.62 6.37 -18.56
C LYS A 110 -6.37 7.83 -18.14
N ASN A 111 -6.95 8.28 -17.03
CA ASN A 111 -6.73 9.60 -16.48
C ASN A 111 -5.51 9.57 -15.53
N PRO A 112 -4.38 10.23 -15.87
CA PRO A 112 -3.16 10.16 -15.06
C PRO A 112 -3.34 10.64 -13.62
N LYS A 113 -4.26 11.60 -13.40
CA LYS A 113 -4.57 12.10 -12.05
C LYS A 113 -5.29 11.04 -11.22
N VAL A 114 -6.19 10.27 -11.83
CA VAL A 114 -6.91 9.19 -11.14
C VAL A 114 -5.97 8.01 -10.87
N VAL A 115 -5.06 7.69 -11.80
CA VAL A 115 -3.98 6.72 -11.58
C VAL A 115 -3.14 7.10 -10.36
N GLN A 116 -2.67 8.35 -10.31
CA GLN A 116 -1.88 8.85 -9.19
C GLN A 116 -2.65 8.78 -7.86
N MET A 117 -3.94 9.11 -7.87
CA MET A 117 -4.81 8.97 -6.71
C MET A 117 -4.94 7.51 -6.27
N GLY A 118 -5.23 6.59 -7.19
CA GLY A 118 -5.35 5.16 -6.90
C GLY A 118 -4.09 4.60 -6.25
N ASN A 119 -2.92 4.90 -6.81
CA ASN A 119 -1.63 4.46 -6.26
C ASN A 119 -1.36 5.05 -4.87
N ASN A 120 -1.58 6.35 -4.69
CA ASN A 120 -1.39 7.02 -3.40
C ASN A 120 -2.34 6.47 -2.34
N PHE A 121 -3.61 6.20 -2.69
CA PHE A 121 -4.59 5.71 -1.73
C PHE A 121 -4.35 4.25 -1.32
N GLN A 122 -3.78 3.41 -2.20
CA GLN A 122 -3.28 2.09 -1.82
C GLN A 122 -2.13 2.20 -0.80
N GLY A 123 -1.18 3.11 -1.03
CA GLY A 123 -0.11 3.39 -0.07
C GLY A 123 -0.64 3.92 1.27
N GLN A 124 -1.62 4.83 1.24
CA GLN A 124 -2.30 5.31 2.46
C GLN A 124 -2.96 4.16 3.21
N LEU A 125 -3.65 3.25 2.53
CA LEU A 125 -4.31 2.11 3.16
C LEU A 125 -3.29 1.18 3.85
N LEU A 126 -2.16 0.90 3.19
CA LEU A 126 -1.07 0.14 3.79
C LEU A 126 -0.50 0.82 5.06
N ARG A 127 -0.38 2.15 5.04
CA ARG A 127 0.03 2.92 6.23
C ARG A 127 -0.99 2.82 7.36
N GLU A 128 -2.29 2.83 7.06
CA GLU A 128 -3.32 2.65 8.09
C GLU A 128 -3.21 1.28 8.76
N PHE A 129 -3.02 0.19 7.98
CA PHE A 129 -2.75 -1.14 8.55
C PHE A 129 -1.51 -1.14 9.42
N SER A 130 -0.40 -0.58 8.92
CA SER A 130 0.85 -0.53 9.70
C SER A 130 0.71 0.29 10.99
N ARG A 131 -0.13 1.33 11.03
CA ARG A 131 -0.40 2.12 12.25
C ARG A 131 -1.29 1.37 13.23
N ALA A 132 -2.20 0.54 12.74
CA ALA A 132 -3.01 -0.35 13.57
C ALA A 132 -2.20 -1.50 14.20
N GLY A 133 -0.92 -1.64 13.83
CA GLY A 133 -0.06 -2.74 14.26
C GLY A 133 -0.35 -4.04 13.52
N ASP A 134 -1.09 -3.98 12.40
CA ASP A 134 -1.39 -5.15 11.60
C ASP A 134 -0.13 -5.66 10.92
N ASP A 135 0.14 -6.95 11.08
CA ASP A 135 1.20 -7.61 10.34
C ASP A 135 0.69 -8.15 9.00
N PHE A 136 1.59 -8.81 8.28
CA PHE A 136 1.26 -9.41 7.00
C PHE A 136 0.08 -10.39 7.10
N ASP A 137 0.08 -11.30 8.08
CA ASP A 137 -0.94 -12.34 8.18
C ASP A 137 -2.32 -11.74 8.44
N ARG A 138 -2.40 -10.70 9.27
CA ARG A 138 -3.65 -9.98 9.52
C ARG A 138 -4.16 -9.25 8.28
N ILE A 139 -3.28 -8.60 7.52
CA ILE A 139 -3.64 -7.93 6.27
C ILE A 139 -4.10 -8.95 5.22
N ALA A 140 -3.39 -10.06 5.08
CA ALA A 140 -3.73 -11.14 4.16
C ALA A 140 -5.05 -11.81 4.53
N LEU A 141 -5.36 -11.98 5.82
CA LEU A 141 -6.64 -12.50 6.29
C LEU A 141 -7.80 -11.57 5.92
N GLN A 142 -7.61 -10.25 6.02
CA GLN A 142 -8.65 -9.27 5.71
C GLN A 142 -8.88 -9.08 4.22
N LEU A 143 -7.81 -9.06 3.41
CA LEU A 143 -7.86 -8.70 2.00
C LEU A 143 -7.79 -9.89 1.05
N GLY A 144 -7.28 -11.03 1.52
CA GLY A 144 -6.74 -12.10 0.69
C GLY A 144 -5.30 -11.79 0.23
N GLU A 145 -4.47 -12.84 0.14
CA GLU A 145 -3.06 -12.72 -0.23
C GLU A 145 -2.85 -12.05 -1.60
N GLY A 146 -3.72 -12.34 -2.57
CA GLY A 146 -3.64 -11.75 -3.91
C GLY A 146 -3.77 -10.22 -3.90
N LYS A 147 -4.75 -9.70 -3.16
CA LYS A 147 -4.97 -8.25 -3.05
C LYS A 147 -3.90 -7.59 -2.19
N ALA A 148 -3.54 -8.22 -1.07
CA ALA A 148 -2.46 -7.75 -0.20
C ALA A 148 -1.13 -7.65 -0.97
N GLY A 149 -0.75 -8.69 -1.73
CA GLY A 149 0.47 -8.71 -2.54
C GLY A 149 0.50 -7.60 -3.58
N ASN A 150 -0.60 -7.37 -4.31
CA ASN A 150 -0.67 -6.27 -5.27
C ASN A 150 -0.55 -4.89 -4.58
N MET A 151 -1.17 -4.71 -3.42
CA MET A 151 -1.04 -3.48 -2.63
C MET A 151 0.40 -3.25 -2.17
N PHE A 152 1.09 -4.30 -1.70
CA PHE A 152 2.50 -4.21 -1.31
C PHE A 152 3.40 -3.87 -2.49
N TYR A 153 3.18 -4.52 -3.64
CA TYR A 153 3.93 -4.21 -4.87
C TYR A 153 3.74 -2.75 -5.31
N ASN A 154 2.51 -2.24 -5.28
CA ASN A 154 2.23 -0.85 -5.61
C ASN A 154 2.91 0.11 -4.62
N ALA A 155 2.99 -0.25 -3.34
CA ALA A 155 3.73 0.52 -2.36
C ALA A 155 5.24 0.53 -2.64
N ILE A 156 5.84 -0.60 -3.06
CA ILE A 156 7.26 -0.68 -3.48
C ILE A 156 7.56 0.32 -4.60
N LYS A 157 6.64 0.46 -5.56
CA LYS A 157 6.74 1.40 -6.69
C LYS A 157 6.46 2.87 -6.33
N SER A 158 6.08 3.16 -5.08
CA SER A 158 5.82 4.52 -4.63
C SER A 158 7.08 5.38 -4.73
N THR A 159 6.91 6.66 -5.09
CA THR A 159 8.00 7.65 -5.04
C THR A 159 8.33 8.11 -3.62
N SER A 160 7.56 7.68 -2.62
CA SER A 160 7.87 7.92 -1.21
C SER A 160 8.74 6.80 -0.67
N ASP A 161 9.96 7.12 -0.24
CA ASP A 161 10.89 6.15 0.36
C ASP A 161 10.26 5.39 1.54
N SER A 162 9.46 6.09 2.35
CA SER A 162 8.76 5.46 3.48
C SER A 162 7.75 4.41 3.01
N ASP A 163 7.01 4.70 1.95
CA ASP A 163 6.01 3.75 1.40
C ASP A 163 6.69 2.60 0.69
N SER A 164 7.77 2.89 -0.05
CA SER A 164 8.55 1.88 -0.75
C SER A 164 9.12 0.86 0.23
N ARG A 165 9.82 1.33 1.28
CA ARG A 165 10.35 0.45 2.35
C ARG A 165 9.25 -0.31 3.07
N LEU A 166 8.09 0.31 3.28
CA LEU A 166 6.95 -0.35 3.90
C LEU A 166 6.45 -1.50 3.01
N GLY A 167 6.26 -1.24 1.72
CA GLY A 167 5.90 -2.24 0.71
C GLY A 167 6.89 -3.39 0.67
N GLU A 168 8.20 -3.10 0.62
CA GLU A 168 9.26 -4.11 0.63
C GLU A 168 9.18 -5.01 1.86
N ARG A 169 9.00 -4.41 3.05
CA ARG A 169 8.92 -5.16 4.32
C ARG A 169 7.75 -6.15 4.33
N TYR A 170 6.57 -5.73 3.88
CA TYR A 170 5.39 -6.61 3.84
C TYR A 170 5.50 -7.64 2.71
N ALA A 171 5.95 -7.23 1.52
CA ALA A 171 6.17 -8.15 0.41
C ALA A 171 7.19 -9.23 0.78
N ALA A 172 8.31 -8.88 1.42
CA ALA A 172 9.33 -9.86 1.83
C ALA A 172 8.75 -10.97 2.73
N LYS A 173 7.86 -10.63 3.67
CA LYS A 173 7.17 -11.64 4.49
C LYS A 173 6.27 -12.56 3.67
N LEU A 174 5.46 -11.98 2.77
CA LEU A 174 4.58 -12.73 1.89
C LEU A 174 5.36 -13.69 0.98
N LEU A 175 6.42 -13.18 0.34
CA LEU A 175 7.29 -13.97 -0.53
C LEU A 175 7.97 -15.10 0.25
N THR A 176 8.49 -14.82 1.45
CA THR A 176 9.13 -15.84 2.30
C THR A 176 8.15 -16.93 2.71
N LYS A 177 6.91 -16.56 3.05
CA LYS A 177 5.84 -17.53 3.33
C LYS A 177 5.59 -18.43 2.13
N TRP A 178 5.38 -17.87 0.94
CA TRP A 178 5.17 -18.65 -0.28
C TRP A 178 6.33 -19.59 -0.61
N ALA A 179 7.57 -19.17 -0.38
CA ALA A 179 8.74 -20.04 -0.53
C ALA A 179 8.73 -21.19 0.48
N THR A 180 8.34 -20.91 1.73
CA THR A 180 8.23 -21.93 2.78
C THR A 180 7.12 -22.93 2.50
N GLU A 181 6.02 -22.48 1.88
CA GLU A 181 4.92 -23.31 1.41
C GLU A 181 5.24 -24.10 0.12
N GLY A 182 6.46 -23.94 -0.42
CA GLY A 182 6.91 -24.66 -1.61
C GLY A 182 6.31 -24.14 -2.92
N LYS A 183 5.74 -22.93 -2.94
CA LYS A 183 5.21 -22.33 -4.18
C LYS A 183 6.34 -22.06 -5.17
N ASN A 184 6.09 -22.35 -6.44
CA ASN A 184 7.03 -21.99 -7.51
C ASN A 184 6.71 -20.61 -8.10
N HIS A 185 7.51 -20.17 -9.07
CA HIS A 185 7.31 -18.89 -9.75
C HIS A 185 5.94 -18.80 -10.42
N ASP A 186 5.49 -19.85 -11.10
CA ASP A 186 4.21 -19.87 -11.82
C ASP A 186 3.02 -19.75 -10.85
N ASP A 187 3.10 -20.38 -9.68
CA ASP A 187 2.09 -20.24 -8.63
C ASP A 187 1.99 -18.79 -8.15
N VAL A 188 3.13 -18.14 -7.92
CA VAL A 188 3.18 -16.72 -7.51
C VAL A 188 2.65 -15.82 -8.62
N VAL A 189 3.02 -16.06 -9.88
CA VAL A 189 2.52 -15.28 -11.02
C VAL A 189 1.01 -15.44 -11.19
N LYS A 190 0.45 -16.65 -10.97
CA LYS A 190 -1.00 -16.86 -11.00
C LYS A 190 -1.75 -16.08 -9.91
N MET A 191 -1.17 -15.97 -8.71
CA MET A 191 -1.80 -15.27 -7.59
C MET A 191 -1.60 -13.75 -7.67
N VAL A 192 -0.37 -13.31 -7.91
CA VAL A 192 0.07 -11.91 -7.93
C VAL A 192 1.14 -11.74 -9.02
N PRO A 193 0.73 -11.52 -10.29
CA PRO A 193 1.66 -11.40 -11.41
C PRO A 193 2.78 -10.38 -11.18
N SER A 194 2.44 -9.28 -10.51
CA SER A 194 3.36 -8.17 -10.23
C SER A 194 4.53 -8.56 -9.32
N LEU A 195 4.41 -9.64 -8.53
CA LEU A 195 5.45 -10.11 -7.62
C LEU A 195 6.33 -11.22 -8.20
N GLY A 196 6.07 -11.70 -9.42
CA GLY A 196 6.82 -12.82 -10.03
C GLY A 196 8.34 -12.60 -10.04
N ASP A 197 8.78 -11.45 -10.56
CA ASP A 197 10.20 -11.11 -10.63
C ASP A 197 10.83 -10.92 -9.24
N SER A 198 10.12 -10.25 -8.34
CA SER A 198 10.57 -10.06 -6.95
C SER A 198 10.74 -11.41 -6.24
N TYR A 199 9.85 -12.36 -6.52
CA TYR A 199 9.93 -13.71 -5.98
C TYR A 199 11.12 -14.49 -6.52
N THR A 200 11.34 -14.47 -7.84
CA THR A 200 12.50 -15.11 -8.47
C THR A 200 13.81 -14.57 -7.91
N ASN A 201 13.94 -13.25 -7.79
CA ASN A 201 15.13 -12.60 -7.23
C ASN A 201 15.36 -12.98 -5.75
N MET A 202 14.28 -13.11 -4.97
CA MET A 202 14.36 -13.59 -3.60
C MET A 202 14.85 -15.04 -3.54
N LEU A 203 14.28 -15.94 -4.33
CA LEU A 203 14.70 -17.34 -4.38
C LEU A 203 16.17 -17.47 -4.80
N LEU A 204 16.61 -16.73 -5.81
CA LEU A 204 18.01 -16.68 -6.24
C LEU A 204 18.92 -16.22 -5.09
N SER A 205 18.52 -15.17 -4.37
CA SER A 205 19.26 -14.66 -3.21
C SER A 205 19.36 -15.70 -2.09
N LEU A 206 18.29 -16.47 -1.84
CA LEU A 206 18.30 -17.55 -0.86
C LEU A 206 19.24 -18.70 -1.29
N ALA A 207 19.21 -19.08 -2.56
CA ALA A 207 20.08 -20.11 -3.12
C ALA A 207 21.57 -19.71 -3.05
N ILE A 208 21.90 -18.46 -3.40
CA ILE A 208 23.28 -17.93 -3.27
C ILE A 208 23.75 -17.99 -1.82
N ARG A 209 22.90 -17.61 -0.86
CA ARG A 209 23.24 -17.68 0.58
C ARG A 209 23.44 -19.12 1.05
N ALA A 210 22.60 -20.05 0.60
CA ALA A 210 22.73 -21.47 0.94
C ALA A 210 24.04 -22.06 0.40
N ASN A 211 24.39 -21.76 -0.85
CA ASN A 211 25.65 -22.20 -1.46
C ASN A 211 26.88 -21.58 -0.76
N GLY A 212 26.80 -20.30 -0.39
CA GLY A 212 27.85 -19.64 0.40
C GLY A 212 28.09 -20.34 1.74
N ARG A 213 27.02 -20.63 2.49
CA ARG A 213 27.10 -21.36 3.76
C ARG A 213 27.67 -22.76 3.59
N ALA A 214 27.23 -23.52 2.58
CA ALA A 214 27.75 -24.85 2.31
C ALA A 214 29.26 -24.81 2.00
N ASN A 215 29.71 -23.80 1.25
CA ASN A 215 31.14 -23.60 0.97
C ASN A 215 31.94 -23.25 2.23
N ASP A 216 31.38 -22.42 3.12
CA ASP A 216 32.03 -22.05 4.38
C ASP A 216 32.10 -23.23 5.36
N GLU A 217 31.02 -24.01 5.47
CA GLU A 217 30.98 -25.25 6.25
C GLU A 217 31.99 -26.28 5.73
N ALA A 218 32.10 -26.44 4.40
CA ALA A 218 33.10 -27.32 3.80
C ALA A 218 34.54 -26.87 4.11
N LYS A 219 34.82 -25.56 4.11
CA LYS A 219 36.14 -25.01 4.50
C LYS A 219 36.44 -25.26 5.97
N ILE A 220 35.47 -25.04 6.86
CA ILE A 220 35.61 -25.31 8.30
C ILE A 220 35.87 -26.80 8.53
N ALA A 221 35.10 -27.68 7.88
CA ALA A 221 35.29 -29.13 7.98
C ALA A 221 36.67 -29.57 7.45
N ALA A 222 37.15 -28.99 6.35
CA ALA A 222 38.48 -29.27 5.82
C ALA A 222 39.60 -28.77 6.75
N ALA A 223 39.45 -27.57 7.36
CA ALA A 223 40.38 -27.04 8.33
C ALA A 223 40.43 -27.89 9.61
N ALA A 224 39.26 -28.33 10.11
CA ALA A 224 39.17 -29.24 11.25
C ALA A 224 39.85 -30.59 10.97
N LYS A 225 39.63 -31.20 9.80
CA LYS A 225 40.32 -32.43 9.40
C LYS A 225 41.85 -32.28 9.35
N LYS A 226 42.35 -31.15 8.82
CA LYS A 226 43.80 -30.85 8.81
C LYS A 226 44.37 -30.67 10.23
N ALA A 227 43.63 -30.00 11.11
CA ALA A 227 44.05 -29.81 12.49
C ALA A 227 44.12 -31.13 13.27
N VAL A 228 43.13 -32.02 13.10
CA VAL A 228 43.13 -33.36 13.71
C VAL A 228 44.29 -34.22 13.20
N ALA A 229 44.58 -34.20 11.89
CA ALA A 229 45.71 -34.92 11.31
C ALA A 229 47.06 -34.41 11.82
N ALA A 230 47.19 -33.11 12.10
CA ALA A 230 48.42 -32.54 12.66
C ALA A 230 48.60 -32.82 14.16
N ALA A 231 47.52 -33.09 14.90
CA ALA A 231 47.53 -33.32 16.34
C ALA A 231 47.68 -34.80 16.73
N THR A 232 47.71 -35.73 15.77
CA THR A 232 47.90 -37.16 16.02
C THR A 232 49.32 -37.55 15.57
N PRO A 233 50.33 -37.48 16.46
CA PRO A 233 51.67 -37.94 16.11
C PRO A 233 51.67 -39.46 15.92
N VAL A 234 52.37 -39.90 14.88
CA VAL A 234 52.69 -41.31 14.59
C VAL A 234 53.62 -41.86 15.66
#